data_AF-A0A1F5E944-F1
#
_entry.id   AF-A0A1F5E944-F1
#
_cell.length_a   1.000
_cell.length_b   1.000
_cell.length_c   1.000
_cell.angle_alpha   90.00
_cell.angle_beta   90.00
_cell.angle_gamma   90.00
#
_symmetry.space_group_name_H-M   'P 1'
#
loop_
_entity.id
_entity.type
_entity.pdbx_description
1 polymer ?
#
loop_
_entity_poly.entity_id
_entity_poly.type
_entity_poly.pdbx_seq_one_letter_code
_entity_poly.pdbx_strand_id
1 'polypeptide(L)' 'MKKTEWEKIKEQSAQELQTLCLKLQREIVDFKMQLSLGKIKNTHTAHKKRQEIARIKTILKERELMEELKPAGNHR' A
#
# COMPACT_ATOMS: atom_id res chain seq x y z
N MET A 1 -6.69 -10.56 0.83
CA MET A 1 -6.09 -10.61 2.17
C MET A 1 -7.11 -11.11 3.16
N LYS A 2 -6.66 -11.89 4.15
CA LYS A 2 -7.46 -12.22 5.33
C LYS A 2 -7.49 -11.00 6.25
N LYS A 3 -8.58 -10.80 6.99
CA LYS A 3 -8.81 -9.64 7.87
C LYS A 3 -7.66 -9.38 8.86
N THR A 4 -7.02 -10.45 9.32
CA THR A 4 -5.89 -10.44 10.26
C THR A 4 -4.59 -9.85 9.72
N GLU A 5 -4.37 -9.90 8.40
CA GLU A 5 -3.16 -9.30 7.79
C GLU A 5 -3.28 -7.77 7.67
N TRP A 6 -4.51 -7.27 7.62
CA TRP A 6 -4.80 -5.84 7.48
C TRP A 6 -4.55 -5.06 8.78
N GLU A 7 -4.87 -5.66 9.92
CA GLU A 7 -4.61 -5.08 11.25
C GLU A 7 -3.09 -4.91 11.47
N LYS A 8 -2.28 -5.89 11.07
CA LYS A 8 -0.81 -5.82 11.13
C LYS A 8 -0.22 -4.69 10.27
N ILE A 9 -0.81 -4.41 9.11
CA ILE A 9 -0.35 -3.31 8.24
C ILE A 9 -0.63 -1.96 8.91
N LYS A 10 -1.73 -1.81 9.65
CA LYS A 10 -2.02 -0.58 10.39
C LYS A 10 -1.08 -0.35 11.57
N GLU A 11 -0.52 -1.40 12.13
CA GLU A 11 0.46 -1.33 13.23
C GLU A 11 1.88 -0.99 12.75
N GLN A 12 2.18 -1.17 11.46
CA GLN A 12 3.49 -0.86 10.89
C GLN A 12 3.79 0.64 10.82
N SER A 13 5.08 0.97 10.88
CA SER A 13 5.60 2.33 10.73
C SER A 13 5.36 2.87 9.31
N ALA A 14 5.37 4.19 9.15
CA ALA A 14 5.20 4.82 7.83
C ALA A 14 6.30 4.38 6.84
N GLN A 15 7.53 4.20 7.31
CA GLN A 15 8.68 3.76 6.52
C GLN A 15 8.53 2.31 6.04
N GLU A 16 8.05 1.40 6.90
CA GLU A 16 7.77 0.02 6.52
C GLU A 16 6.66 -0.06 5.47
N LEU A 17 5.61 0.74 5.64
CA LEU A 17 4.52 0.83 4.67
C LEU A 17 4.99 1.35 3.31
N GLN A 18 5.87 2.35 3.30
CA GLN A 18 6.48 2.85 2.06
C GLN A 18 7.37 1.77 1.40
N THR A 19 8.17 1.07 2.19
CA THR A 19 9.03 -0.03 1.71
C THR A 19 8.20 -1.16 1.11
N LEU A 20 7.10 -1.54 1.77
CA LEU A 20 6.15 -2.53 1.29
C LEU A 20 5.48 -2.07 -0.01
N CYS A 21 5.11 -0.80 -0.11
CA CYS A 21 4.55 -0.22 -1.32
C CYS A 21 5.53 -0.30 -2.50
N LEU A 22 6.81 0.03 -2.30
CA LEU A 22 7.85 -0.08 -3.34
C LEU A 22 8.05 -1.53 -3.78
N LYS A 23 8.07 -2.47 -2.83
CA LYS A 23 8.16 -3.90 -3.13
C LYS A 23 6.99 -4.37 -3.99
N LEU A 24 5.75 -4.04 -3.62
CA LEU A 24 4.56 -4.40 -4.38
C LEU A 24 4.55 -3.77 -5.78
N GLN A 25 5.06 -2.55 -5.93
CA GLN A 25 5.21 -1.92 -7.25
C GLN A 25 6.19 -2.68 -8.14
N ARG A 26 7.34 -3.09 -7.60
CA ARG A 26 8.34 -3.89 -8.33
C ARG A 26 7.75 -5.22 -8.78
N GLU A 27 7.03 -5.90 -7.88
CA GLU A 27 6.34 -7.16 -8.21
C GLU A 27 5.28 -7.00 -9.31
N ILE A 28 4.65 -5.82 -9.45
CA ILE A 28 3.73 -5.54 -10.55
C ILE A 28 4.49 -5.40 -11.88
N VAL A 29 5.66 -4.76 -11.87
CA VAL A 29 6.51 -4.65 -13.08
C VAL A 29 6.94 -6.04 -13.53
N ASP A 30 7.43 -6.86 -12.60
CA ASP A 30 7.82 -8.24 -12.88
C ASP A 30 6.62 -9.05 -13.38
N PHE A 31 5.44 -8.88 -12.76
CA PHE A 31 4.21 -9.52 -13.21
C PHE A 31 3.83 -9.11 -14.64
N LYS A 32 3.91 -7.83 -14.98
CA LYS A 32 3.63 -7.34 -16.34
C LYS A 32 4.59 -7.94 -17.35
N MET A 33 5.87 -8.04 -17.02
CA MET A 33 6.88 -8.66 -17.87
C MET A 33 6.63 -10.16 -18.08
N GLN A 34 6.29 -10.89 -17.01
CA GLN A 34 5.95 -12.30 -17.12
C GLN A 34 4.62 -12.54 -17.86
N LEU A 35 3.66 -11.61 -17.74
CA LEU A 35 2.41 -11.63 -18.51
C LEU A 35 2.68 -11.40 -20.01
N SER A 36 3.52 -10.44 -20.37
CA SER A 36 3.89 -10.21 -21.78
C SER A 36 4.66 -11.38 -22.39
N LEU A 37 5.44 -12.10 -21.58
CA LEU A 37 6.11 -13.34 -21.97
C LEU A 37 5.15 -14.55 -22.05
N GLY A 38 3.86 -14.39 -21.75
CA GLY A 38 2.87 -15.48 -21.76
C GLY A 38 3.04 -16.51 -20.64
N LYS A 39 3.93 -16.27 -19.67
CA LYS A 39 4.26 -17.20 -18.58
C LYS A 39 3.19 -17.23 -17.48
N ILE A 40 2.36 -16.19 -17.38
CA ILE A 40 1.28 -16.11 -16.39
C ILE A 40 -0.06 -15.95 -17.10
N LYS A 41 -1.06 -16.73 -16.68
CA LYS A 41 -2.45 -16.61 -17.14
C LYS A 41 -3.36 -15.92 -16.11
N ASN A 42 -2.99 -15.93 -14.83
CA ASN A 42 -3.84 -15.43 -13.74
C ASN A 42 -3.56 -13.95 -13.40
N THR A 43 -4.28 -13.05 -14.06
CA THR A 43 -4.23 -11.59 -13.87
C THR A 43 -4.86 -11.09 -12.57
N HIS A 44 -5.64 -11.91 -11.88
CA HIS A 44 -6.31 -11.54 -10.63
C HIS A 44 -5.31 -11.24 -9.50
N THR A 45 -4.14 -11.88 -9.53
CA THR A 45 -3.05 -11.63 -8.58
C THR A 45 -2.53 -10.19 -8.68
N ALA A 46 -2.32 -9.67 -9.89
CA ALA A 46 -1.92 -8.28 -10.11
C ALA A 46 -2.99 -7.29 -9.66
N HIS A 47 -4.27 -7.63 -9.84
CA HIS A 47 -5.37 -6.82 -9.33
C HIS A 47 -5.35 -6.71 -7.80
N LYS A 48 -5.17 -7.83 -7.09
CA LYS A 48 -5.02 -7.84 -5.62
C LYS A 48 -3.85 -6.96 -5.16
N LYS A 49 -2.67 -7.10 -5.78
CA LYS A 49 -1.50 -6.27 -5.46
C LYS A 49 -1.76 -4.77 -5.66
N ARG A 50 -2.49 -4.37 -6.72
CA ARG A 50 -2.90 -2.97 -6.92
C ARG A 50 -3.82 -2.46 -5.81
N GLN A 51 -4.79 -3.28 -5.39
CA GLN A 51 -5.68 -2.91 -4.28
C GLN A 51 -4.91 -2.76 -2.95
N GLU A 52 -3.92 -3.62 -2.71
CA GLU A 52 -3.06 -3.53 -1.53
C GLU A 52 -2.22 -2.24 -1.52
N ILE A 53 -1.64 -1.87 -2.66
CA ILE A 53 -0.94 -0.57 -2.80
C ILE A 53 -1.89 0.60 -2.52
N ALA A 54 -3.09 0.60 -3.11
CA ALA A 54 -4.06 1.67 -2.92
C ALA A 54 -4.40 1.84 -1.44
N ARG A 55 -4.66 0.73 -0.76
CA ARG A 55 -4.94 0.67 0.66
C ARG A 55 -3.81 1.21 1.54
N ILE A 56 -2.56 0.83 1.27
CA ILE A 56 -1.38 1.33 1.98
C ILE A 56 -1.27 2.86 1.79
N LYS A 57 -1.44 3.33 0.55
CA LYS A 57 -1.42 4.77 0.25
C LYS A 57 -2.52 5.54 0.98
N THR A 58 -3.71 4.97 1.10
CA THR A 58 -4.81 5.58 1.88
C THR A 58 -4.42 5.74 3.33
N ILE A 59 -3.85 4.72 3.99
CA ILE A 59 -3.41 4.82 5.40
C ILE A 59 -2.36 5.90 5.57
N LEU A 60 -1.36 5.95 4.68
CA LEU A 60 -0.34 6.99 4.73
C LEU A 60 -0.98 8.39 4.63
N LYS A 61 -1.95 8.56 3.73
CA LYS A 61 -2.64 9.84 3.58
C LYS A 61 -3.55 10.19 4.75
N GLU A 62 -4.23 9.21 5.34
CA GLU A 62 -5.02 9.39 6.56
C GLU A 62 -4.14 9.84 7.73
N ARG A 63 -2.95 9.25 7.87
CA ARG A 63 -1.96 9.65 8.89
C ARG A 63 -1.45 11.07 8.66
N GLU A 64 -1.11 11.41 7.43
CA GLU A 64 -0.71 12.79 7.07
C GLU A 64 -1.81 13.80 7.39
N LEU A 65 -3.05 13.51 6.97
CA LEU A 65 -4.19 14.41 7.21
C LEU A 65 -4.50 14.55 8.70
N MET A 66 -4.36 13.49 9.49
CA MET A 66 -4.55 13.55 10.95
C MET A 66 -3.48 14.39 11.65
N GLU A 67 -2.26 14.42 11.11
CA GLU A 67 -1.19 15.30 11.59
C GLU A 67 -1.45 16.76 11.19
N GLU A 68 -1.88 17.02 9.95
CA GLU A 68 -2.28 18.35 9.47
C GLU A 68 -3.48 18.92 10.25
N LEU A 69 -4.41 18.05 10.66
CA LEU A 69 -5.60 18.40 11.45
C LEU A 69 -5.31 18.60 12.95
N LYS A 70 -4.07 18.46 13.43
CA LYS A 70 -3.70 18.99 14.75
C LYS A 70 -3.46 20.49 14.59
N PRO A 71 -4.45 21.36 14.86
CA PRO A 71 -4.17 22.79 14.88
C PRO A 71 -3.06 23.03 15.90
N ALA A 72 -2.05 23.78 15.48
CA ALA A 72 -1.15 24.45 16.40
C ALA A 72 -2.02 25.03 17.53
N GLY A 73 -1.77 24.57 18.76
CA GLY A 73 -2.55 24.97 19.93
C GLY A 73 -2.76 26.47 19.87
N ASN A 74 -4.03 26.88 19.81
CA ASN A 74 -4.47 28.26 19.84
C ASN A 74 -3.57 29.03 20.82
N HIS A 75 -2.70 29.88 20.30
CA HIS A 75 -2.19 31.00 21.07
C HIS A 75 -3.37 31.95 21.27
N ARG A 76 -4.09 31.76 22.37
CA ARG A 76 -4.91 32.79 23.01
C ARG A 76 -4.65 32.74 24.50
#